data_AF-A0A1Q8L3I4-F1
#
_entry.id   AF-A0A1Q8L3I4-F1
#
_cell.length_a   1.000
_cell.length_b   1.000
_cell.length_c   1.000
_cell.angle_alpha   90.00
_cell.angle_beta   90.00
_cell.angle_gamma   90.00
#
_symmetry.space_group_name_H-M   'P 1'
#
loop_
_entity.id
_entity.type
_entity.pdbx_description
1 polymer ?
#
loop_
_entity_poly.entity_id
_entity_poly.type
_entity_poly.pdbx_seq_one_letter_code
_entity_poly.pdbx_strand_id
1 'polypeptide(L)'
;MTTYAHDPVASTIVACWPTGDGAVAHRAARVPRTLDHSLARRTATALSALSRHLWAAYADQAAHEIDPAELAAAVRHPNQPVGDLLRVMEDGCAETAHLLGRIVARAPGQAFRDAVVADVRAETDAVLDADDGVLTGRSAQAVVHPRCDAPAEQLLVAHSLLHDDPLGPPAIVTSVEPNAAAVATLRWLRASAALVAERVGHAVPDVVALAEAIGHEDLAVARHVLCTLAGAAEEEVVLDLFQEAVLARQGWFVVCPEQAPHPEHGHRAVSTVLDPLEPASCLLDGLVRGLHGCFRVWLDDVVTRENPGTDPRLVGATRIAELRRLYAEEVRRSIGAGR
;
A
#
# COMPACT_ATOMS: atom_id res chain seq x y z
N MET A 1 -2.35 -1.78 9.97
CA MET A 1 -2.81 -0.95 11.12
C MET A 1 -2.20 -1.54 12.37
N THR A 2 -1.96 -0.73 13.40
CA THR A 2 -1.32 -1.20 14.62
C THR A 2 -2.26 -2.14 15.37
N THR A 3 -1.81 -3.38 15.54
CA THR A 3 -2.49 -4.40 16.35
C THR A 3 -1.83 -4.44 17.72
N TYR A 4 -2.63 -4.29 18.77
CA TYR A 4 -2.16 -4.34 20.15
C TYR A 4 -2.51 -5.67 20.79
N ALA A 5 -1.56 -6.24 21.51
CA ALA A 5 -1.72 -7.49 22.25
C ALA A 5 -1.22 -7.34 23.70
N HIS A 6 -1.81 -8.12 24.59
CA HIS A 6 -1.33 -8.24 25.96
C HIS A 6 -0.45 -9.48 26.10
N ASP A 7 0.82 -9.29 26.47
CA ASP A 7 1.73 -10.35 26.87
C ASP A 7 1.65 -10.55 28.39
N PRO A 8 1.00 -11.63 28.88
CA PRO A 8 0.89 -11.88 30.31
C PRO A 8 2.23 -12.26 30.95
N VAL A 9 3.16 -12.86 30.19
CA VAL A 9 4.46 -13.31 30.69
C VAL A 9 5.35 -12.10 30.98
N ALA A 10 5.46 -11.18 30.02
CA ALA A 10 6.21 -9.93 30.21
C ALA A 10 5.44 -8.88 31.03
N SER A 11 4.13 -9.07 31.22
CA SER A 11 3.21 -8.07 31.79
C SER A 11 3.28 -6.74 31.02
N THR A 12 3.06 -6.80 29.72
CA THR A 12 3.15 -5.64 28.81
C THR A 12 2.04 -5.64 27.76
N ILE A 13 1.66 -4.44 27.32
CA ILE A 13 0.95 -4.27 26.06
C ILE A 13 2.00 -4.03 24.98
N VAL A 14 1.92 -4.82 23.91
CA VAL A 14 2.79 -4.77 22.74
C VAL A 14 1.98 -4.25 21.57
N ALA A 15 2.48 -3.21 20.92
CA ALA A 15 2.02 -2.71 19.63
C ALA A 15 2.78 -3.43 18.53
N CYS A 16 2.08 -3.94 17.52
CA CYS A 16 2.68 -4.54 16.34
C CYS A 16 2.07 -3.89 15.10
N TRP A 17 2.91 -3.41 14.19
CA TRP A 17 2.42 -2.81 12.96
C TRP A 17 3.21 -3.29 11.75
N PRO A 18 2.56 -3.40 10.58
CA PRO A 18 3.25 -3.75 9.35
C PRO A 18 4.16 -2.62 8.87
N THR A 19 5.25 -3.03 8.24
CA THR A 19 6.11 -2.21 7.39
C THR A 19 6.13 -2.86 6.01
N GLY A 20 6.63 -2.17 4.99
CA GLY A 20 6.68 -2.73 3.64
C GLY A 20 7.58 -3.97 3.51
N ASP A 21 8.45 -4.20 4.51
CA ASP A 21 9.38 -5.33 4.58
C ASP A 21 9.10 -6.28 5.78
N GLY A 22 7.91 -6.21 6.39
CA GLY A 22 7.52 -7.11 7.47
C GLY A 22 6.66 -6.42 8.54
N ALA A 23 7.05 -6.56 9.80
CA ALA A 23 6.36 -5.93 10.91
C ALA A 23 7.32 -5.57 12.04
N VAL A 24 7.02 -4.47 12.73
CA VAL A 24 7.76 -4.00 13.90
C VAL A 24 6.90 -4.20 15.15
N ALA A 25 7.52 -4.69 16.23
CA ALA A 25 6.90 -4.79 17.54
C ALA A 25 7.53 -3.79 18.52
N HIS A 26 6.68 -3.12 19.31
CA HIS A 26 7.08 -2.13 20.30
C HIS A 26 6.30 -2.32 21.60
N ARG A 27 6.96 -2.07 22.74
CA ARG A 27 6.30 -2.12 24.04
C ARG A 27 5.57 -0.79 24.32
N ALA A 28 4.27 -0.76 24.09
CA ALA A 28 3.41 0.40 24.33
C ALA A 28 3.28 0.74 25.83
N ALA A 29 3.02 -0.27 26.68
CA ALA A 29 2.83 -0.03 28.10
C ALA A 29 3.25 -1.22 28.96
N ARG A 30 3.71 -0.95 30.19
CA ARG A 30 3.90 -1.98 31.22
C ARG A 30 2.61 -2.15 32.01
N VAL A 31 2.10 -3.37 32.09
CA VAL A 31 0.89 -3.72 32.82
C VAL A 31 1.21 -3.90 34.30
N PRO A 32 0.51 -3.20 35.22
CA PRO A 32 0.66 -3.42 36.64
C PRO A 32 0.33 -4.88 37.00
N ARG A 33 1.13 -5.50 37.86
CA ARG A 33 0.92 -6.91 38.28
C ARG A 33 -0.43 -7.15 38.97
N THR A 34 -1.01 -6.11 39.53
CA THR A 34 -2.32 -6.13 40.20
C THR A 34 -3.48 -5.89 39.24
N LEU A 35 -3.21 -5.53 37.97
CA LEU A 35 -4.24 -5.35 36.97
C LEU A 35 -4.73 -6.71 36.46
N ASP A 36 -6.04 -6.88 36.42
CA ASP A 36 -6.66 -8.05 35.79
C ASP A 36 -6.27 -8.16 34.31
N HIS A 37 -5.78 -9.35 33.90
CA HIS A 37 -5.42 -9.63 32.51
C HIS A 37 -6.58 -9.43 31.54
N SER A 38 -7.85 -9.60 31.98
CA SER A 38 -9.00 -9.30 31.12
C SER A 38 -9.10 -7.81 30.80
N LEU A 39 -8.75 -6.94 31.75
CA LEU A 39 -8.74 -5.49 31.57
C LEU A 39 -7.56 -5.05 30.70
N ALA A 40 -6.40 -5.67 30.85
CA ALA A 40 -5.25 -5.46 29.97
C ALA A 40 -5.57 -5.85 28.51
N ARG A 41 -6.22 -7.01 28.28
CA ARG A 41 -6.68 -7.41 26.94
C ARG A 41 -7.70 -6.44 26.35
N ARG A 42 -8.68 -5.98 27.14
CA ARG A 42 -9.64 -4.96 26.69
C ARG A 42 -8.97 -3.63 26.32
N THR A 43 -7.93 -3.25 27.05
CA THR A 43 -7.12 -2.06 26.73
C THR A 43 -6.46 -2.23 25.35
N ALA A 44 -5.84 -3.39 25.10
CA ALA A 44 -5.25 -3.71 23.81
C ALA A 44 -6.30 -3.75 22.66
N THR A 45 -7.49 -4.31 22.90
CA THR A 45 -8.59 -4.29 21.94
C THR A 45 -9.03 -2.86 21.60
N ALA A 46 -9.18 -2.00 22.60
CA ALA A 46 -9.57 -0.60 22.40
C ALA A 46 -8.49 0.21 21.67
N LEU A 47 -7.20 0.01 21.98
CA LEU A 47 -6.08 0.61 21.24
C LEU A 47 -6.07 0.16 19.77
N SER A 48 -6.29 -1.13 19.51
CA SER A 48 -6.38 -1.65 18.13
C SER A 48 -7.58 -1.07 17.38
N ALA A 49 -8.70 -0.84 18.07
CA ALA A 49 -9.86 -0.19 17.48
C ALA A 49 -9.59 1.28 17.16
N LEU A 50 -8.91 2.00 18.05
CA LEU A 50 -8.54 3.40 17.81
C LEU A 50 -7.58 3.53 16.61
N SER A 51 -6.53 2.70 16.56
CA SER A 51 -5.63 2.65 15.40
C SER A 51 -6.38 2.41 14.08
N ARG A 52 -7.38 1.52 14.08
CA ARG A 52 -8.23 1.30 12.89
C ARG A 52 -8.97 2.56 12.44
N HIS A 53 -9.54 3.32 13.38
CA HIS A 53 -10.22 4.58 13.03
C HIS A 53 -9.23 5.62 12.50
N LEU A 54 -8.07 5.76 13.12
CA LEU A 54 -7.04 6.71 12.68
C LEU A 54 -6.53 6.38 11.26
N TRP A 55 -6.21 5.12 10.98
CA TRP A 55 -5.75 4.70 9.66
C TRP A 55 -6.87 4.68 8.60
N ALA A 56 -8.13 4.56 9.00
CA ALA A 56 -9.26 4.78 8.09
C ALA A 56 -9.34 6.25 7.66
N ALA A 57 -9.21 7.18 8.62
CA ALA A 57 -9.16 8.61 8.32
C ALA A 57 -7.97 8.96 7.40
N TYR A 58 -6.81 8.31 7.56
CA TYR A 58 -5.70 8.43 6.60
C TYR A 58 -6.10 8.01 5.18
N ALA A 59 -6.70 6.82 5.02
CA ALA A 59 -7.10 6.33 3.71
C ALA A 59 -8.18 7.20 3.04
N ASP A 60 -9.09 7.76 3.85
CA ASP A 60 -10.19 8.64 3.45
C ASP A 60 -9.75 10.12 3.30
N GLN A 61 -8.46 10.43 3.45
CA GLN A 61 -7.90 11.80 3.38
C GLN A 61 -8.46 12.78 4.44
N ALA A 62 -8.97 12.25 5.54
CA ALA A 62 -9.51 12.99 6.68
C ALA A 62 -8.52 13.08 7.85
N ALA A 63 -7.25 12.73 7.66
CA ALA A 63 -6.23 12.76 8.73
C ALA A 63 -6.09 14.16 9.34
N HIS A 64 -6.19 15.21 8.53
CA HIS A 64 -6.15 16.61 8.96
C HIS A 64 -7.29 17.02 9.92
N GLU A 65 -8.37 16.24 10.00
CA GLU A 65 -9.49 16.48 10.93
C GLU A 65 -9.19 15.95 12.35
N ILE A 66 -8.13 15.15 12.50
CA ILE A 66 -7.79 14.52 13.77
C ILE A 66 -7.09 15.55 14.68
N ASP A 67 -7.64 15.78 15.87
CA ASP A 67 -6.97 16.55 16.93
C ASP A 67 -6.26 15.58 17.93
N PRO A 68 -4.91 15.51 17.93
CA PRO A 68 -4.16 14.66 18.85
C PRO A 68 -4.34 15.06 20.31
N ALA A 69 -4.54 16.36 20.58
CA ALA A 69 -4.73 16.87 21.93
C ALA A 69 -6.10 16.47 22.47
N GLU A 70 -7.15 16.54 21.63
CA GLU A 70 -8.50 16.10 22.00
C GLU A 70 -8.56 14.61 22.29
N LEU A 71 -8.00 13.76 21.43
CA LEU A 71 -7.98 12.31 21.65
C LEU A 71 -7.22 11.94 22.94
N ALA A 72 -6.05 12.56 23.16
CA ALA A 72 -5.30 12.35 24.40
C ALA A 72 -6.08 12.85 25.64
N ALA A 73 -6.82 13.96 25.51
CA ALA A 73 -7.67 14.47 26.58
C ALA A 73 -8.85 13.53 26.85
N ALA A 74 -9.48 12.96 25.83
CA ALA A 74 -10.57 12.00 25.95
C ALA A 74 -10.15 10.73 26.69
N VAL A 75 -8.91 10.27 26.51
CA VAL A 75 -8.35 9.12 27.26
C VAL A 75 -8.04 9.50 28.71
N ARG A 76 -7.50 10.70 28.97
CA ARG A 76 -7.19 11.18 30.33
C ARG A 76 -8.44 11.46 31.16
N HIS A 77 -9.42 12.11 30.53
CA HIS A 77 -10.64 12.62 31.14
C HIS A 77 -11.85 12.06 30.37
N PRO A 78 -12.09 10.74 30.46
CA PRO A 78 -13.18 10.12 29.71
C PRO A 78 -14.54 10.56 30.25
N ASN A 79 -15.54 10.54 29.36
CA ASN A 79 -16.94 10.64 29.79
C ASN A 79 -17.25 9.48 30.75
N GLN A 80 -17.44 9.79 32.03
CA GLN A 80 -17.81 8.83 33.05
C GLN A 80 -19.33 8.66 33.09
N PRO A 81 -19.85 7.47 33.46
CA PRO A 81 -21.26 7.30 33.76
C PRO A 81 -21.70 8.23 34.90
N VAL A 82 -22.87 8.86 34.76
CA VAL A 82 -23.54 9.62 35.80
C VAL A 82 -24.88 8.95 36.08
N GLY A 83 -24.95 8.18 37.17
CA GLY A 83 -26.05 7.24 37.39
C GLY A 83 -26.06 6.16 36.30
N ASP A 84 -27.22 5.96 35.66
CA ASP A 84 -27.40 4.99 34.57
C ASP A 84 -27.15 5.61 33.17
N LEU A 85 -26.75 6.87 33.09
CA LEU A 85 -26.53 7.59 31.84
C LEU A 85 -25.04 7.66 31.50
N LEU A 86 -24.71 7.42 30.22
CA LEU A 86 -23.36 7.58 29.67
C LEU A 86 -23.43 8.50 28.45
N ARG A 87 -22.62 9.57 28.44
CA ARG A 87 -22.42 10.39 27.25
C ARG A 87 -21.54 9.63 26.26
N VAL A 88 -22.09 9.34 25.09
CA VAL A 88 -21.44 8.66 23.97
C VAL A 88 -21.21 9.69 22.86
N MET A 89 -20.04 9.65 22.22
CA MET A 89 -19.75 10.51 21.07
C MET A 89 -20.30 9.89 19.78
N GLU A 90 -20.73 10.73 18.84
CA GLU A 90 -21.15 10.26 17.50
C GLU A 90 -19.94 9.85 16.66
N ASP A 91 -18.83 10.58 16.78
CA ASP A 91 -17.57 10.21 16.15
C ASP A 91 -16.99 8.94 16.80
N GLY A 92 -16.81 7.90 15.97
CA GLY A 92 -16.34 6.59 16.41
C GLY A 92 -14.89 6.62 16.94
N CYS A 93 -14.05 7.53 16.42
CA CYS A 93 -12.68 7.69 16.89
C CYS A 93 -12.66 8.27 18.32
N ALA A 94 -13.36 9.39 18.53
CA ALA A 94 -13.51 10.05 19.83
C ALA A 94 -14.20 9.15 20.87
N GLU A 95 -15.26 8.43 20.50
CA GLU A 95 -15.90 7.50 21.44
C GLU A 95 -14.95 6.36 21.83
N THR A 96 -14.17 5.84 20.88
CA THR A 96 -13.16 4.81 21.17
C THR A 96 -12.09 5.33 22.13
N ALA A 97 -11.65 6.58 21.99
CA ALA A 97 -10.73 7.22 22.94
C ALA A 97 -11.34 7.36 24.35
N HIS A 98 -12.60 7.77 24.46
CA HIS A 98 -13.30 7.80 25.75
C HIS A 98 -13.48 6.41 26.37
N LEU A 99 -13.84 5.41 25.56
CA LEU A 99 -13.93 4.01 25.99
C LEU A 99 -12.60 3.51 26.54
N LEU A 100 -11.50 3.75 25.81
CA LEU A 100 -10.15 3.43 26.26
C LEU A 100 -9.84 4.14 27.58
N GLY A 101 -10.15 5.42 27.70
CA GLY A 101 -10.01 6.20 28.93
C GLY A 101 -10.75 5.60 30.12
N ARG A 102 -12.00 5.16 29.93
CA ARG A 102 -12.80 4.47 30.97
C ARG A 102 -12.19 3.13 31.38
N ILE A 103 -11.65 2.38 30.42
CA ILE A 103 -10.97 1.09 30.68
C ILE A 103 -9.72 1.32 31.53
N VAL A 104 -8.83 2.23 31.12
CA VAL A 104 -7.57 2.49 31.83
C VAL A 104 -7.76 3.23 33.15
N ALA A 105 -8.88 3.94 33.34
CA ALA A 105 -9.26 4.55 34.62
C ALA A 105 -9.40 3.54 35.76
N ARG A 106 -9.67 2.28 35.43
CA ARG A 106 -9.83 1.19 36.40
C ARG A 106 -8.49 0.57 36.80
N ALA A 107 -7.39 0.95 36.14
CA ALA A 107 -6.07 0.44 36.44
C ALA A 107 -5.45 1.16 37.65
N PRO A 108 -4.65 0.46 38.48
CA PRO A 108 -3.98 1.07 39.60
C PRO A 108 -2.76 1.89 39.13
N GLY A 109 -2.67 3.12 39.61
CA GLY A 109 -1.54 4.01 39.39
C GLY A 109 -1.58 4.76 38.06
N GLN A 110 -0.94 5.93 38.06
CA GLN A 110 -0.95 6.84 36.92
C GLN A 110 -0.04 6.39 35.77
N ALA A 111 1.03 5.64 36.06
CA ALA A 111 2.04 5.27 35.07
C ALA A 111 1.50 4.44 33.89
N PHE A 112 0.57 3.50 34.14
CA PHE A 112 -0.04 2.71 33.06
C PHE A 112 -0.92 3.59 32.16
N ARG A 113 -1.73 4.46 32.76
CA ARG A 113 -2.56 5.42 32.03
C ARG A 113 -1.71 6.39 31.21
N ASP A 114 -0.66 6.95 31.79
CA ASP A 114 0.22 7.89 31.10
C ASP A 114 0.93 7.22 29.91
N ALA A 115 1.36 5.96 30.07
CA ALA A 115 1.95 5.19 28.97
C ALA A 115 0.94 4.96 27.84
N VAL A 116 -0.31 4.60 28.16
CA VAL A 116 -1.38 4.45 27.16
C VAL A 116 -1.67 5.77 26.46
N VAL A 117 -1.74 6.89 27.18
CA VAL A 117 -1.96 8.22 26.57
C VAL A 117 -0.80 8.63 25.68
N ALA A 118 0.44 8.35 26.09
CA ALA A 118 1.62 8.62 25.27
C ALA A 118 1.61 7.79 23.98
N ASP A 119 1.19 6.53 24.05
CA ASP A 119 1.12 5.65 22.90
C ASP A 119 -0.04 6.01 21.94
N VAL A 120 -1.17 6.48 22.47
CA VAL A 120 -2.26 7.06 21.65
C VAL A 120 -1.74 8.28 20.86
N ARG A 121 -0.98 9.17 21.50
CA ARG A 121 -0.36 10.30 20.81
C ARG A 121 0.60 9.83 19.73
N ALA A 122 1.47 8.86 20.03
CA ALA A 122 2.40 8.32 19.05
C ALA A 122 1.69 7.66 17.85
N GLU A 123 0.52 7.04 18.05
CA GLU A 123 -0.30 6.52 16.96
C GLU A 123 -0.92 7.65 16.12
N THR A 124 -1.45 8.68 16.75
CA THR A 124 -2.03 9.82 16.05
C THR A 124 -0.96 10.61 15.28
N ASP A 125 0.17 10.90 15.92
CA ASP A 125 1.32 11.58 15.30
C ASP A 125 1.81 10.77 14.09
N ALA A 126 1.85 9.44 14.18
CA ALA A 126 2.24 8.58 13.05
C ALA A 126 1.28 8.65 11.85
N VAL A 127 -0.01 8.89 12.08
CA VAL A 127 -0.99 9.07 11.00
C VAL A 127 -0.86 10.45 10.35
N LEU A 128 -0.61 11.49 11.14
CA LEU A 128 -0.36 12.85 10.63
C LEU A 128 0.97 12.91 9.86
N ASP A 129 2.04 12.33 10.41
CA ASP A 129 3.33 12.19 9.74
C ASP A 129 3.17 11.47 8.38
N ALA A 130 2.34 10.43 8.32
CA ALA A 130 2.06 9.72 7.08
C ALA A 130 1.31 10.60 6.06
N ASP A 131 0.34 11.40 6.50
CA ASP A 131 -0.39 12.34 5.65
C ASP A 131 0.54 13.44 5.09
N ASP A 132 1.50 13.89 5.90
CA ASP A 132 2.59 14.78 5.52
C ASP A 132 3.70 14.09 4.69
N GLY A 133 3.51 12.82 4.30
CA GLY A 133 4.45 12.08 3.45
C GLY A 133 5.70 11.55 4.15
N VAL A 134 5.79 11.64 5.48
CA VAL A 134 6.87 11.07 6.28
C VAL A 134 6.55 9.61 6.60
N LEU A 135 7.22 8.66 5.94
CA LEU A 135 6.94 7.21 6.08
C LEU A 135 8.03 6.48 6.87
N THR A 136 8.30 6.90 8.11
CA THR A 136 9.35 6.32 8.96
C THR A 136 8.82 5.88 10.32
N GLY A 137 9.50 4.95 10.98
CA GLY A 137 9.07 4.48 12.30
C GLY A 137 7.67 3.85 12.27
N ARG A 138 6.71 4.46 12.95
CA ARG A 138 5.32 3.96 13.02
C ARG A 138 4.46 4.42 11.84
N SER A 139 4.77 5.56 11.21
CA SER A 139 4.05 6.05 10.03
C SER A 139 4.36 5.23 8.77
N ALA A 140 5.43 4.43 8.79
CA ALA A 140 5.77 3.47 7.74
C ALA A 140 4.65 2.46 7.41
N GLN A 141 3.62 2.34 8.26
CA GLN A 141 2.40 1.59 7.95
C GLN A 141 1.67 2.08 6.69
N ALA A 142 1.86 3.34 6.30
CA ALA A 142 1.26 3.90 5.09
C ALA A 142 1.63 3.10 3.83
N VAL A 143 2.80 2.47 3.80
CA VAL A 143 3.26 1.66 2.64
C VAL A 143 2.44 0.38 2.42
N VAL A 144 1.58 0.00 3.37
CA VAL A 144 0.67 -1.15 3.23
C VAL A 144 -0.80 -0.75 3.34
N HIS A 145 -1.06 0.56 3.41
CA HIS A 145 -2.39 1.13 3.60
C HIS A 145 -2.62 2.19 2.53
N PRO A 146 -3.13 1.82 1.35
CA PRO A 146 -3.31 2.77 0.26
C PRO A 146 -4.36 3.83 0.63
N ARG A 147 -4.09 5.08 0.23
CA ARG A 147 -5.09 6.16 0.16
C ARG A 147 -5.79 6.14 -1.20
N CYS A 148 -6.61 7.12 -1.57
CA CYS A 148 -7.26 7.14 -2.89
C CYS A 148 -6.51 7.96 -3.95
N ASP A 149 -5.66 8.89 -3.53
CA ASP A 149 -4.80 9.71 -4.39
C ASP A 149 -3.33 9.23 -4.35
N ALA A 150 -2.49 9.87 -5.16
CA ALA A 150 -1.04 9.70 -5.15
C ALA A 150 -0.38 10.98 -4.61
N PRO A 151 0.09 11.00 -3.34
CA PRO A 151 0.73 12.19 -2.77
C PRO A 151 1.92 12.65 -3.60
N ALA A 152 1.97 13.94 -3.92
CA ALA A 152 2.98 14.49 -4.83
C ALA A 152 4.42 14.25 -4.35
N GLU A 153 4.67 14.37 -3.05
CA GLU A 153 5.99 14.11 -2.46
C GLU A 153 6.42 12.65 -2.62
N GLN A 154 5.49 11.72 -2.39
CA GLN A 154 5.73 10.29 -2.58
C GLN A 154 5.90 9.93 -4.06
N LEU A 155 5.20 10.62 -4.96
CA LEU A 155 5.37 10.44 -6.41
C LEU A 155 6.77 10.89 -6.87
N LEU A 156 7.31 11.97 -6.30
CA LEU A 156 8.68 12.40 -6.53
C LEU A 156 9.70 11.37 -6.03
N VAL A 157 9.49 10.81 -4.84
CA VAL A 157 10.33 9.73 -4.29
C VAL A 157 10.29 8.50 -5.20
N ALA A 158 9.10 8.07 -5.63
CA ALA A 158 8.90 6.95 -6.53
C ALA A 158 9.65 7.14 -7.86
N HIS A 159 9.49 8.32 -8.47
CA HIS A 159 10.20 8.66 -9.71
C HIS A 159 11.72 8.70 -9.52
N SER A 160 12.23 9.19 -8.38
CA SER A 160 13.66 9.17 -8.09
C SER A 160 14.20 7.75 -7.99
N LEU A 161 13.50 6.86 -7.27
CA LEU A 161 13.88 5.46 -7.14
C LEU A 161 13.92 4.74 -8.49
N LEU A 162 12.87 4.91 -9.30
CA LEU A 162 12.80 4.33 -10.64
C LEU A 162 13.80 4.97 -11.61
N HIS A 163 14.16 6.24 -11.40
CA HIS A 163 15.25 6.86 -12.14
C HIS A 163 16.58 6.17 -11.85
N ASP A 164 16.86 5.82 -10.60
CA ASP A 164 18.09 5.13 -10.22
C ASP A 164 18.11 3.66 -10.72
N ASP A 165 17.00 2.92 -10.57
CA ASP A 165 16.82 1.57 -11.12
C ASP A 165 15.47 1.42 -11.85
N PRO A 166 15.43 1.56 -13.18
CA PRO A 166 14.21 1.49 -13.98
C PRO A 166 13.47 0.14 -13.94
N LEU A 167 14.07 -0.90 -13.36
CA LEU A 167 13.46 -2.22 -13.24
C LEU A 167 12.72 -2.43 -11.91
N GLY A 168 12.52 -1.38 -11.12
CA GLY A 168 11.79 -1.47 -9.86
C GLY A 168 12.70 -1.89 -8.70
N PRO A 169 13.37 -0.95 -8.03
CA PRO A 169 14.16 -1.28 -6.85
C PRO A 169 13.21 -1.78 -5.73
N PRO A 170 13.64 -2.68 -4.82
CA PRO A 170 12.77 -3.18 -3.75
C PRO A 170 12.08 -2.08 -2.93
N ALA A 171 12.76 -0.94 -2.75
CA ALA A 171 12.24 0.24 -2.07
C ALA A 171 10.93 0.79 -2.67
N ILE A 172 10.64 0.55 -3.95
CA ILE A 172 9.40 1.00 -4.59
C ILE A 172 8.17 0.33 -3.97
N VAL A 173 8.32 -0.90 -3.48
CA VAL A 173 7.25 -1.67 -2.81
C VAL A 173 7.29 -1.46 -1.31
N THR A 174 8.49 -1.31 -0.72
CA THR A 174 8.65 -1.37 0.73
C THR A 174 8.64 -0.02 1.44
N SER A 175 8.81 1.08 0.71
CA SER A 175 9.19 2.37 1.32
C SER A 175 8.47 3.60 0.75
N VAL A 176 7.57 3.39 -0.20
CA VAL A 176 6.81 4.46 -0.86
C VAL A 176 5.33 4.21 -0.66
N GLU A 177 4.53 5.28 -0.60
CA GLU A 177 3.07 5.15 -0.60
C GLU A 177 2.61 4.36 -1.85
N PRO A 178 1.73 3.35 -1.70
CA PRO A 178 1.48 2.40 -2.78
C PRO A 178 0.87 2.98 -4.06
N ASN A 179 -0.02 3.97 -3.95
CA ASN A 179 -0.62 4.59 -5.13
C ASN A 179 0.41 5.40 -5.90
N ALA A 180 1.20 6.22 -5.20
CA ALA A 180 2.28 6.99 -5.79
C ALA A 180 3.32 6.08 -6.46
N ALA A 181 3.68 4.97 -5.79
CA ALA A 181 4.54 3.95 -6.36
C ALA A 181 3.92 3.33 -7.62
N ALA A 182 2.62 3.02 -7.61
CA ALA A 182 1.93 2.38 -8.74
C ALA A 182 1.83 3.32 -9.94
N VAL A 183 1.43 4.58 -9.73
CA VAL A 183 1.35 5.61 -10.78
C VAL A 183 2.73 5.83 -11.41
N ALA A 184 3.77 6.00 -10.61
CA ALA A 184 5.12 6.16 -11.13
C ALA A 184 5.54 4.91 -11.92
N THR A 185 5.41 3.72 -11.33
CA THR A 185 5.84 2.46 -11.97
C THR A 185 5.07 2.21 -13.28
N LEU A 186 3.78 2.53 -13.32
CA LEU A 186 2.96 2.42 -14.53
C LEU A 186 3.46 3.36 -15.64
N ARG A 187 3.82 4.60 -15.31
CA ARG A 187 4.43 5.53 -16.28
C ARG A 187 5.75 5.00 -16.82
N TRP A 188 6.59 4.42 -15.96
CA TRP A 188 7.84 3.78 -16.36
C TRP A 188 7.60 2.54 -17.23
N LEU A 189 6.61 1.71 -16.89
CA LEU A 189 6.21 0.54 -17.65
C LEU A 189 5.72 0.92 -19.05
N ARG A 190 4.90 1.98 -19.16
CA ARG A 190 4.42 2.49 -20.44
C ARG A 190 5.56 2.93 -21.35
N ALA A 191 6.52 3.71 -20.83
CA ALA A 191 7.68 4.15 -21.60
C ALA A 191 8.57 2.98 -22.02
N SER A 192 8.79 2.04 -21.10
CA SER A 192 9.52 0.81 -21.35
C SER A 192 8.87 -0.04 -22.44
N ALA A 193 7.56 -0.27 -22.37
CA ALA A 193 6.82 -1.04 -23.35
C ALA A 193 6.82 -0.37 -24.74
N ALA A 194 6.68 0.96 -24.79
CA ALA A 194 6.75 1.72 -26.05
C ALA A 194 8.14 1.65 -26.71
N LEU A 195 9.20 1.83 -25.93
CA LEU A 195 10.59 1.67 -26.39
C LEU A 195 10.82 0.28 -26.99
N VAL A 196 10.38 -0.75 -26.28
CA VAL A 196 10.57 -2.14 -26.72
C VAL A 196 9.73 -2.43 -27.97
N ALA A 197 8.47 -2.01 -27.99
CA ALA A 197 7.56 -2.13 -29.13
C ALA A 197 8.17 -1.54 -30.41
N GLU A 198 8.71 -0.31 -30.33
CA GLU A 198 9.40 0.33 -31.46
C GLU A 198 10.63 -0.49 -31.90
N ARG A 199 11.43 -0.96 -30.94
CA ARG A 199 12.66 -1.71 -31.21
C ARG A 199 12.43 -3.04 -31.91
N VAL A 200 11.41 -3.80 -31.48
CA VAL A 200 11.09 -5.12 -32.03
C VAL A 200 10.08 -5.08 -33.18
N GLY A 201 9.49 -3.90 -33.46
CA GLY A 201 8.51 -3.72 -34.54
C GLY A 201 7.15 -4.36 -34.24
N HIS A 202 6.76 -4.44 -32.97
CA HIS A 202 5.51 -5.03 -32.50
C HIS A 202 4.64 -4.01 -31.78
N ALA A 203 3.33 -4.28 -31.62
CA ALA A 203 2.49 -3.45 -30.78
C ALA A 203 2.78 -3.71 -29.28
N VAL A 204 2.45 -2.75 -28.40
CA VAL A 204 2.64 -2.90 -26.95
C VAL A 204 1.99 -4.17 -26.37
N PRO A 205 0.74 -4.55 -26.74
CA PRO A 205 0.16 -5.81 -26.28
C PRO A 205 0.96 -7.06 -26.68
N ASP A 206 1.58 -7.04 -27.86
CA ASP A 206 2.41 -8.13 -28.35
C ASP A 206 3.73 -8.23 -27.56
N VAL A 207 4.30 -7.10 -27.12
CA VAL A 207 5.49 -7.09 -26.25
C VAL A 207 5.21 -7.84 -24.95
N VAL A 208 4.03 -7.65 -24.35
CA VAL A 208 3.66 -8.38 -23.13
C VAL A 208 3.53 -9.88 -23.43
N ALA A 209 2.87 -10.26 -24.52
CA ALA A 209 2.76 -11.67 -24.91
C ALA A 209 4.12 -12.32 -25.19
N LEU A 210 5.05 -11.61 -25.83
CA LEU A 210 6.44 -12.04 -26.01
C LEU A 210 7.16 -12.22 -24.67
N ALA A 211 6.99 -11.27 -23.75
CA ALA A 211 7.61 -11.32 -22.42
C ALA A 211 7.15 -12.53 -21.61
N GLU A 212 5.88 -12.94 -21.75
CA GLU A 212 5.33 -14.15 -21.13
C GLU A 212 5.87 -15.42 -21.79
N ALA A 213 5.95 -15.45 -23.12
CA ALA A 213 6.51 -16.59 -23.84
C ALA A 213 7.99 -16.82 -23.48
N ILE A 214 8.77 -15.75 -23.33
CA ILE A 214 10.18 -15.82 -22.92
C ILE A 214 10.28 -16.20 -21.43
N GLY A 215 9.48 -15.55 -20.57
CA GLY A 215 9.57 -15.67 -19.10
C GLY A 215 8.89 -16.91 -18.52
N HIS A 216 7.93 -17.50 -19.23
CA HIS A 216 7.02 -18.53 -18.73
C HIS A 216 6.27 -18.08 -17.46
N GLU A 217 5.85 -16.82 -17.41
CA GLU A 217 5.09 -16.21 -16.31
C GLU A 217 3.81 -15.54 -16.82
N ASP A 218 2.84 -15.37 -15.93
CA ASP A 218 1.61 -14.62 -16.20
C ASP A 218 1.81 -13.14 -15.86
N LEU A 219 1.62 -12.28 -16.86
CA LEU A 219 1.69 -10.82 -16.78
C LEU A 219 0.30 -10.19 -16.91
N ALA A 220 -0.75 -10.85 -16.42
CA ALA A 220 -2.14 -10.39 -16.47
C ALA A 220 -2.33 -8.92 -16.07
N VAL A 221 -1.75 -8.49 -14.94
CA VAL A 221 -1.82 -7.09 -14.47
C VAL A 221 -1.17 -6.15 -15.48
N ALA A 222 0.07 -6.40 -15.88
CA ALA A 222 0.80 -5.56 -16.84
C ALA A 222 0.07 -5.50 -18.20
N ARG A 223 -0.48 -6.62 -18.66
CA ARG A 223 -1.29 -6.68 -19.89
C ARG A 223 -2.54 -5.83 -19.76
N HIS A 224 -3.27 -5.97 -18.66
CA HIS A 224 -4.50 -5.23 -18.42
C HIS A 224 -4.23 -3.73 -18.41
N VAL A 225 -3.30 -3.25 -17.58
CA VAL A 225 -3.02 -1.81 -17.47
C VAL A 225 -2.51 -1.19 -18.78
N LEU A 226 -1.66 -1.90 -19.54
CA LEU A 226 -1.14 -1.38 -20.82
C LEU A 226 -2.21 -1.33 -21.91
N CYS A 227 -3.21 -2.23 -21.87
CA CYS A 227 -4.37 -2.15 -22.74
C CYS A 227 -5.31 -0.99 -22.34
N THR A 228 -5.53 -0.79 -21.05
CA THR A 228 -6.43 0.25 -20.51
C THR A 228 -5.85 1.67 -20.67
N LEU A 229 -4.53 1.83 -20.63
CA LEU A 229 -3.83 3.11 -20.80
C LEU A 229 -3.97 3.76 -22.19
N ALA A 230 -4.62 3.11 -23.15
CA ALA A 230 -4.84 3.64 -24.50
C ALA A 230 -5.88 4.79 -24.49
N GLY A 231 -5.55 5.91 -23.84
CA GLY A 231 -6.37 7.13 -23.79
C GLY A 231 -6.64 7.69 -22.38
N ALA A 232 -6.26 6.97 -21.32
CA ALA A 232 -6.48 7.37 -19.92
C ALA A 232 -5.19 7.89 -19.25
N ALA A 233 -5.34 8.68 -18.18
CA ALA A 233 -4.21 9.08 -17.34
C ALA A 233 -3.75 7.92 -16.44
N GLU A 234 -2.48 7.89 -16.05
CA GLU A 234 -1.95 6.81 -15.19
C GLU A 234 -2.65 6.78 -13.82
N GLU A 235 -2.96 7.95 -13.27
CA GLU A 235 -3.65 8.12 -12.00
C GLU A 235 -5.07 7.56 -12.04
N GLU A 236 -5.79 7.77 -13.15
CA GLU A 236 -7.16 7.26 -13.37
C GLU A 236 -7.16 5.72 -13.42
N VAL A 237 -6.25 5.13 -14.18
CA VAL A 237 -6.14 3.66 -14.29
C VAL A 237 -5.85 3.01 -12.95
N VAL A 238 -4.95 3.58 -12.15
CA VAL A 238 -4.62 3.06 -10.82
C VAL A 238 -5.82 3.18 -9.87
N LEU A 239 -6.50 4.32 -9.89
CA LEU A 239 -7.69 4.54 -9.07
C LEU A 239 -8.81 3.55 -9.40
N ASP A 240 -9.13 3.38 -10.69
CA ASP A 240 -10.19 2.49 -11.15
C ASP A 240 -9.92 1.04 -10.72
N LEU A 241 -8.67 0.56 -10.86
CA LEU A 241 -8.30 -0.80 -10.44
C LEU A 241 -8.45 -1.02 -8.93
N PHE A 242 -8.09 -0.03 -8.11
CA PHE A 242 -8.30 -0.12 -6.67
C PHE A 242 -9.77 -0.06 -6.29
N GLN A 243 -10.57 0.76 -6.96
CA GLN A 243 -12.02 0.78 -6.75
C GLN A 243 -12.64 -0.58 -7.10
N GLU A 244 -12.28 -1.18 -8.25
CA GLU A 244 -12.72 -2.51 -8.64
C GLU A 244 -12.34 -3.57 -7.61
N ALA A 245 -11.11 -3.54 -7.10
CA ALA A 245 -10.65 -4.49 -6.10
C ALA A 245 -11.38 -4.32 -4.75
N VAL A 246 -11.65 -3.09 -4.32
CA VAL A 246 -12.45 -2.80 -3.13
C VAL A 246 -13.88 -3.32 -3.28
N LEU A 247 -14.50 -3.10 -4.44
CA LEU A 247 -15.85 -3.58 -4.74
C LEU A 247 -15.89 -5.12 -4.77
N ALA A 248 -14.91 -5.75 -5.42
CA ALA A 248 -14.76 -7.20 -5.45
C ALA A 248 -14.60 -7.78 -4.04
N ARG A 249 -13.78 -7.15 -3.18
CA ARG A 249 -13.59 -7.55 -1.78
C ARG A 249 -14.88 -7.48 -0.98
N GLN A 250 -15.69 -6.46 -1.22
CA GLN A 250 -16.97 -6.27 -0.53
C GLN A 250 -18.11 -7.13 -1.13
N GLY A 251 -17.86 -7.86 -2.23
CA GLY A 251 -18.86 -8.66 -2.93
C GLY A 251 -19.87 -7.83 -3.73
N TRP A 252 -19.54 -6.58 -4.07
CA TRP A 252 -20.41 -5.70 -4.86
C TRP A 252 -20.19 -5.87 -6.35
N PHE A 253 -21.27 -5.71 -7.11
CA PHE A 253 -21.33 -5.89 -8.55
C PHE A 253 -21.64 -4.55 -9.21
N VAL A 254 -20.71 -3.98 -10.00
CA VAL A 254 -20.92 -2.74 -10.76
C VAL A 254 -21.12 -3.05 -12.24
N VAL A 255 -22.09 -2.37 -12.86
CA VAL A 255 -22.51 -2.53 -14.25
C VAL A 255 -21.55 -1.78 -15.18
N CYS A 256 -20.71 -2.48 -15.93
CA CYS A 256 -19.99 -1.86 -17.06
C CYS A 256 -20.96 -1.57 -18.22
N PRO A 257 -20.89 -0.39 -18.86
CA PRO A 257 -21.83 0.05 -19.89
C PRO A 257 -21.64 -0.63 -21.26
N GLU A 258 -20.58 -1.42 -21.45
CA GLU A 258 -20.18 -1.86 -22.81
C GLU A 258 -20.95 -3.07 -23.37
N GLN A 259 -21.84 -3.70 -22.59
CA GLN A 259 -22.66 -4.81 -23.08
C GLN A 259 -24.11 -4.69 -22.60
N ALA A 260 -25.06 -4.77 -23.56
CA ALA A 260 -26.49 -4.80 -23.25
C ALA A 260 -26.79 -6.00 -22.33
N PRO A 261 -27.57 -5.80 -21.25
CA PRO A 261 -27.84 -6.86 -20.27
C PRO A 261 -28.59 -8.03 -20.91
N HIS A 262 -28.11 -9.26 -20.71
CA HIS A 262 -28.90 -10.46 -20.97
C HIS A 262 -30.00 -10.59 -19.89
N PRO A 263 -31.28 -10.74 -20.27
CA PRO A 263 -32.42 -10.49 -19.38
C PRO A 263 -32.68 -11.54 -18.28
N GLU A 264 -31.89 -12.62 -18.18
CA GLU A 264 -32.28 -13.78 -17.38
C GLU A 264 -31.50 -13.96 -16.06
N HIS A 265 -30.39 -13.25 -15.86
CA HIS A 265 -29.60 -13.33 -14.62
C HIS A 265 -29.05 -11.95 -14.25
N GLY A 266 -29.76 -11.23 -13.38
CA GLY A 266 -29.47 -9.85 -12.97
C GLY A 266 -28.23 -9.63 -12.10
N HIS A 267 -27.21 -10.47 -12.23
CA HIS A 267 -25.93 -10.34 -11.50
C HIS A 267 -24.78 -10.70 -12.45
N ARG A 268 -23.84 -9.77 -12.66
CA ARG A 268 -22.58 -10.00 -13.40
C ARG A 268 -21.42 -9.82 -12.43
N ALA A 269 -20.49 -10.77 -12.40
CA ALA A 269 -19.28 -10.68 -11.57
C ALA A 269 -18.40 -9.51 -12.00
N VAL A 270 -18.00 -8.65 -11.05
CA VAL A 270 -16.86 -7.76 -11.22
C VAL A 270 -15.62 -8.66 -11.17
N SER A 271 -14.90 -8.75 -12.27
CA SER A 271 -13.60 -9.39 -12.31
C SER A 271 -12.54 -8.30 -12.22
N THR A 272 -11.87 -8.21 -11.08
CA THR A 272 -10.63 -7.43 -10.99
C THR A 272 -9.46 -8.33 -11.38
N VAL A 273 -8.42 -7.74 -11.99
CA VAL A 273 -7.14 -8.41 -12.23
C VAL A 273 -6.26 -8.42 -10.97
N LEU A 274 -6.62 -7.62 -9.97
CA LEU A 274 -5.91 -7.54 -8.69
C LEU A 274 -6.42 -8.58 -7.70
N ASP A 275 -5.57 -8.95 -6.74
CA ASP A 275 -6.04 -9.63 -5.53
C ASP A 275 -6.88 -8.66 -4.69
N PRO A 276 -8.19 -8.91 -4.47
CA PRO A 276 -9.04 -8.04 -3.67
C PRO A 276 -8.59 -7.91 -2.21
N LEU A 277 -7.82 -8.88 -1.69
CA LEU A 277 -7.32 -8.86 -0.31
C LEU A 277 -6.07 -7.98 -0.18
N GLU A 278 -5.24 -7.92 -1.22
CA GLU A 278 -3.96 -7.20 -1.22
C GLU A 278 -3.75 -6.39 -2.52
N PRO A 279 -4.68 -5.48 -2.88
CA PRO A 279 -4.71 -4.90 -4.21
C PRO A 279 -3.48 -4.06 -4.54
N ALA A 280 -3.00 -3.28 -3.58
CA ALA A 280 -1.81 -2.45 -3.72
C ALA A 280 -0.55 -3.27 -4.04
N SER A 281 -0.29 -4.32 -3.26
CA SER A 281 0.84 -5.22 -3.48
C SER A 281 0.72 -5.95 -4.81
N CYS A 282 -0.48 -6.46 -5.13
CA CYS A 282 -0.75 -7.15 -6.38
C CYS A 282 -0.48 -6.27 -7.61
N LEU A 283 -0.94 -5.01 -7.57
CA LEU A 283 -0.72 -4.04 -8.64
C LEU A 283 0.78 -3.76 -8.80
N LEU A 284 1.47 -3.38 -7.72
CA LEU A 284 2.89 -3.04 -7.76
C LEU A 284 3.75 -4.21 -8.25
N ASP A 285 3.54 -5.41 -7.72
CA ASP A 285 4.25 -6.61 -8.18
C ASP A 285 4.00 -6.88 -9.66
N GLY A 286 2.76 -6.73 -10.11
CA GLY A 286 2.39 -6.89 -11.52
C GLY A 286 3.09 -5.88 -12.43
N LEU A 287 3.17 -4.62 -12.01
CA LEU A 287 3.85 -3.56 -12.76
C LEU A 287 5.38 -3.78 -12.82
N VAL A 288 5.99 -4.14 -11.69
CA VAL A 288 7.43 -4.45 -11.63
C VAL A 288 7.77 -5.67 -12.47
N ARG A 289 6.95 -6.73 -12.43
CA ARG A 289 7.10 -7.89 -13.33
C ARG A 289 6.94 -7.49 -14.79
N GLY A 290 6.03 -6.55 -15.10
CA GLY A 290 5.92 -5.95 -16.43
C GLY A 290 7.21 -5.27 -16.91
N LEU A 291 7.87 -4.49 -16.04
CA LEU A 291 9.16 -3.84 -16.34
C LEU A 291 10.25 -4.88 -16.63
N HIS A 292 10.32 -5.93 -15.80
CA HIS A 292 11.22 -7.06 -16.04
C HIS A 292 10.89 -7.80 -17.35
N GLY A 293 9.60 -7.96 -17.67
CA GLY A 293 9.15 -8.55 -18.92
C GLY A 293 9.63 -7.77 -20.14
N CYS A 294 9.47 -6.45 -20.14
CA CYS A 294 9.98 -5.58 -21.20
C CYS A 294 11.50 -5.69 -21.36
N PHE A 295 12.25 -5.72 -20.25
CA PHE A 295 13.69 -5.94 -20.30
C PHE A 295 14.07 -7.29 -20.90
N ARG A 296 13.32 -8.37 -20.60
CA ARG A 296 13.59 -9.70 -21.19
C ARG A 296 13.41 -9.70 -22.70
N VAL A 297 12.36 -9.06 -23.22
CA VAL A 297 12.12 -8.93 -24.67
C VAL A 297 13.23 -8.10 -25.32
N TRP A 298 13.61 -6.99 -24.70
CA TRP A 298 14.73 -6.16 -25.18
C TRP A 298 16.05 -6.94 -25.20
N LEU A 299 16.33 -7.70 -24.14
CA LEU A 299 17.53 -8.51 -24.01
C LEU A 299 17.58 -9.62 -25.07
N ASP A 300 16.46 -10.30 -25.31
CA ASP A 300 16.32 -11.32 -26.35
C ASP A 300 16.61 -10.75 -27.75
N ASP A 301 16.04 -9.58 -28.08
CA ASP A 301 16.32 -8.89 -29.35
C ASP A 301 17.80 -8.52 -29.50
N VAL A 302 18.41 -7.91 -28.47
CA VAL A 302 19.83 -7.52 -28.51
C VAL A 302 20.73 -8.72 -28.71
N VAL A 303 20.54 -9.78 -27.91
CA VAL A 303 21.40 -10.96 -27.96
C VAL A 303 21.24 -11.71 -29.28
N THR A 304 20.00 -11.84 -29.78
CA THR A 304 19.71 -12.50 -31.06
C THR A 304 20.34 -11.74 -32.24
N ARG A 305 20.34 -10.40 -32.20
CA ARG A 305 21.00 -9.57 -33.22
C ARG A 305 22.53 -9.65 -33.15
N GLU A 306 23.10 -9.64 -31.95
CA GLU A 306 24.56 -9.71 -31.75
C GLU A 306 25.13 -11.09 -32.10
N ASN A 307 24.46 -12.17 -31.66
CA ASN A 307 24.91 -13.55 -31.82
C ASN A 307 23.74 -14.49 -32.15
N PRO A 308 23.36 -14.59 -33.44
CA PRO A 308 22.27 -15.47 -33.87
C PRO A 308 22.46 -16.90 -33.37
N GLY A 309 21.46 -17.46 -32.68
CA GLY A 309 21.48 -18.83 -32.15
C GLY A 309 22.04 -18.99 -30.73
N THR A 310 22.46 -17.90 -30.08
CA THR A 310 22.79 -17.92 -28.65
C THR A 310 21.51 -17.73 -27.83
N ASP A 311 21.23 -18.65 -26.91
CA ASP A 311 20.14 -18.47 -25.93
C ASP A 311 20.50 -17.29 -25.00
N PRO A 312 19.68 -16.22 -24.92
CA PRO A 312 19.90 -15.08 -24.04
C PRO A 312 20.07 -15.44 -22.56
N ARG A 313 19.55 -16.61 -22.14
CA ARG A 313 19.72 -17.14 -20.77
C ARG A 313 21.13 -17.63 -20.48
N LEU A 314 21.94 -17.87 -21.51
CA LEU A 314 23.33 -18.31 -21.41
C LEU A 314 24.32 -17.13 -21.39
N VAL A 315 23.82 -15.89 -21.46
CA VAL A 315 24.63 -14.69 -21.33
C VAL A 315 25.17 -14.59 -19.91
N GLY A 316 26.49 -14.46 -19.77
CA GLY A 316 27.13 -14.36 -18.45
C GLY A 316 26.64 -13.15 -17.64
N ALA A 317 26.60 -13.29 -16.32
CA ALA A 317 26.07 -12.28 -15.40
C ALA A 317 26.67 -10.86 -15.58
N THR A 318 27.96 -10.77 -15.89
CA THR A 318 28.63 -9.50 -16.16
C THR A 318 28.04 -8.77 -17.38
N ARG A 319 27.75 -9.51 -18.46
CA ARG A 319 27.16 -8.94 -19.68
C ARG A 319 25.70 -8.58 -19.46
N ILE A 320 24.94 -9.38 -18.71
CA ILE A 320 23.56 -9.01 -18.31
C ILE A 320 23.57 -7.69 -17.53
N ALA A 321 24.51 -7.49 -16.60
CA ALA A 321 24.61 -6.25 -15.83
C ALA A 321 24.94 -5.04 -16.70
N GLU A 322 25.80 -5.19 -17.72
CA GLU A 322 26.09 -4.14 -18.71
C GLU A 322 24.85 -3.81 -19.54
N LEU A 323 24.19 -4.83 -20.08
CA LEU A 323 22.97 -4.70 -20.88
C LEU A 323 21.82 -4.07 -20.08
N ARG A 324 21.70 -4.40 -18.78
CA ARG A 324 20.75 -3.75 -17.87
C ARG A 324 21.01 -2.26 -17.73
N ARG A 325 22.28 -1.81 -17.66
CA ARG A 325 22.61 -0.38 -17.60
C ARG A 325 22.26 0.34 -18.90
N LEU A 326 22.58 -0.27 -20.04
CA LEU A 326 22.23 0.27 -21.36
C LEU A 326 20.71 0.43 -21.52
N TYR A 327 19.96 -0.61 -21.17
CA TYR A 327 18.50 -0.57 -21.15
C TYR A 327 17.96 0.54 -20.24
N ALA A 328 18.49 0.65 -19.02
CA ALA A 328 18.10 1.70 -18.08
C ALA A 328 18.31 3.11 -18.65
N GLU A 329 19.41 3.34 -19.36
CA GLU A 329 19.69 4.62 -20.04
C GLU A 329 18.76 4.88 -21.23
N GLU A 330 18.37 3.85 -21.99
CA GLU A 330 17.36 3.96 -23.05
C GLU A 330 15.98 4.34 -22.48
N VAL A 331 15.53 3.66 -21.42
CA VAL A 331 14.23 3.93 -20.79
C VAL A 331 14.19 5.34 -20.18
N ARG A 332 15.25 5.79 -19.50
CA ARG A 332 15.36 7.16 -18.97
C ARG A 332 15.18 8.21 -20.06
N ARG A 333 15.83 8.01 -21.23
CA ARG A 333 15.69 8.91 -22.38
C ARG A 333 14.26 8.91 -22.93
N SER A 334 13.63 7.74 -23.01
CA SER A 334 12.23 7.63 -23.45
C SER A 334 11.27 8.40 -22.53
N ILE A 335 11.48 8.36 -21.21
CA ILE A 335 10.66 9.13 -20.25
C ILE A 335 10.91 10.63 -20.35
N GLY A 336 12.17 11.04 -20.59
CA GLY A 336 12.51 12.45 -20.79
C GLY A 336 11.94 13.05 -22.08
N ALA A 337 11.82 12.23 -23.14
CA ALA A 337 11.31 12.65 -24.45
C ALA A 337 9.77 12.69 -24.53
N GLY A 338 9.07 12.03 -23.59
CA GLY A 338 7.62 12.02 -23.49
C GLY A 338 7.01 13.13 -22.61
N ARG A 339 7.79 14.17 -22.25
CA ARG A 339 7.32 15.38 -21.58
C ARG A 339 7.03 16.49 -22.59
#